data_AF-A0A3A0EIK9-F1
#
_entry.id   AF-A0A3A0EIK9-F1
#
_cell.length_a   1.000
_cell.length_b   1.000
_cell.length_c   1.000
_cell.angle_alpha   90.00
_cell.angle_beta   90.00
_cell.angle_gamma   90.00
#
_symmetry.space_group_name_H-M   'P 1'
#
loop_
_entity.id
_entity.type
_entity.pdbx_description
1 polymer ?
#
loop_
_entity_poly.entity_id
_entity_poly.type
_entity_poly.pdbx_seq_one_letter_code
_entity_poly.pdbx_strand_id
1 'polypeptide(L)'
;MSEAAAEGPRGAGPFSAFERMVAWRYLRSRRKDTVISVISLISFIGIMLGVATLIIVMAVMNGFRAELLSRILGVNGHLIVQPIDRAFDDYAEVAARINGVPGVRYAIPLVEGQVLATGRIGAGTGALVRGIREEDITKLDFVARNIRQGSLVGFATGEGVAIGRRMAENLGLAVGDGIQLVAPEGDVTPFGVTPRQKIYPIAAVFEIGMSEFDASIIYMPLEEAQLYFNAEGVAQTVEVFVDNPDAVDSLRVPIEAAAERQIYVTDWRQRNQTFFSALQVERNVMFMILTLIVLVAALNIISGLIMLVKDKGRDIAILRTMGATSGAVMRIFMMTGAAIGITGTVAGVVLGVVVCLNVESIRQFFSWLSGTTLFNPELYFLSQLPARMDAGETVSVVIMALTLSFLATLFPAWRAARLDPVEALRYE
;
A
#
# COMPACT_ATOMS: atom_id res chain seq x y z
N MET A 1 -46.34 1.74 65.03
CA MET A 1 -47.00 1.70 63.71
C MET A 1 -46.05 2.37 62.74
N SER A 2 -45.28 1.60 61.97
CA SER A 2 -44.30 2.12 61.03
C SER A 2 -44.96 2.24 59.66
N GLU A 3 -45.08 3.46 59.18
CA GLU A 3 -45.57 3.79 57.84
C GLU A 3 -44.55 3.28 56.82
N ALA A 4 -44.87 2.17 56.15
CA ALA A 4 -44.09 1.68 55.02
C ALA A 4 -44.36 2.63 53.84
N ALA A 5 -43.43 3.55 53.60
CA ALA A 5 -43.42 4.35 52.38
C ALA A 5 -43.31 3.41 51.17
N ALA A 6 -44.39 3.32 50.40
CA ALA A 6 -44.39 2.61 49.13
C ALA A 6 -43.44 3.32 48.16
N GLU A 7 -42.30 2.71 47.86
CA GLU A 7 -41.47 3.10 46.71
C GLU A 7 -42.34 2.97 45.45
N GLY A 8 -42.72 4.12 44.86
CA GLY A 8 -43.40 4.14 43.57
C GLY A 8 -42.56 3.45 42.49
N PRO A 9 -43.18 2.92 41.42
CA PRO A 9 -42.47 2.15 40.40
C PRO A 9 -41.35 3.00 39.80
N ARG A 10 -40.09 2.53 39.94
CA ARG A 10 -38.92 3.17 39.35
C ARG A 10 -39.16 3.31 37.84
N GLY A 11 -39.29 4.54 37.37
CA GLY A 11 -39.43 4.84 35.94
C GLY A 11 -38.32 4.15 35.16
N ALA A 12 -38.64 3.68 33.96
CA ALA A 12 -37.69 2.96 33.13
C ALA A 12 -36.43 3.83 32.92
N GLY A 13 -35.26 3.31 33.31
CA GLY A 13 -33.98 4.01 33.18
C GLY A 13 -33.60 4.31 31.72
N PRO A 14 -32.55 5.10 31.47
CA PRO A 14 -32.08 5.36 30.11
C PRO A 14 -31.72 4.05 29.38
N PHE A 15 -32.06 3.95 28.10
CA PHE A 15 -31.87 2.76 27.27
C PHE A 15 -32.64 1.51 27.75
N SER A 16 -33.83 1.71 28.31
CA SER A 16 -34.70 0.64 28.81
C SER A 16 -35.20 -0.31 27.72
N ALA A 17 -35.72 -1.47 28.14
CA ALA A 17 -36.33 -2.45 27.23
C ALA A 17 -37.49 -1.85 26.40
N PHE A 18 -38.24 -0.90 26.98
CA PHE A 18 -39.27 -0.14 26.28
C PHE A 18 -38.68 0.67 25.12
N GLU A 19 -37.64 1.47 25.37
CA GLU A 19 -37.03 2.32 24.34
C GLU A 19 -36.45 1.48 23.19
N ARG A 20 -35.76 0.37 23.51
CA ARG A 20 -35.23 -0.56 22.51
C ARG A 20 -36.32 -1.23 21.69
N MET A 21 -37.41 -1.65 22.34
CA MET A 21 -38.55 -2.27 21.67
C MET A 21 -39.22 -1.30 20.70
N VAL A 22 -39.40 -0.03 21.08
CA VAL A 22 -39.98 0.99 20.19
C VAL A 22 -39.04 1.29 19.03
N ALA A 23 -37.75 1.49 19.29
CA ALA A 23 -36.76 1.72 18.23
C ALA A 23 -36.72 0.58 17.20
N TRP A 24 -36.73 -0.68 17.67
CA TRP A 24 -36.76 -1.84 16.78
C TRP A 24 -38.06 -1.95 15.96
N ARG A 25 -39.21 -1.57 16.54
CA ARG A 25 -40.48 -1.52 15.82
C ARG A 25 -40.50 -0.43 14.75
N TYR A 26 -39.85 0.71 14.99
CA TYR A 26 -39.72 1.76 13.98
C TYR A 26 -38.83 1.35 12.81
N LEU A 27 -37.79 0.53 13.04
CA LEU A 27 -36.99 -0.07 11.98
C LEU A 27 -37.77 -1.14 11.18
N ARG A 28 -38.60 -1.94 11.87
CA ARG A 28 -39.34 -3.06 11.29
C ARG A 28 -40.77 -2.64 10.91
N SER A 29 -40.90 -1.87 9.82
CA SER A 29 -42.21 -1.41 9.36
C SER A 29 -43.05 -2.51 8.68
N ARG A 30 -44.35 -2.56 8.99
CA ARG A 30 -45.36 -3.42 8.32
C ARG A 30 -45.84 -2.75 7.02
N ARG A 31 -46.38 -3.55 6.09
CA ARG A 31 -46.81 -3.23 4.70
C ARG A 31 -47.61 -1.93 4.45
N LYS A 32 -48.03 -1.15 5.45
CA LYS A 32 -48.72 0.14 5.28
C LYS A 32 -47.78 1.36 5.26
N ASP A 33 -46.55 1.28 5.81
CA ASP A 33 -45.59 2.41 5.78
C ASP A 33 -44.35 2.07 4.93
N THR A 34 -44.57 1.75 3.65
CA THR A 34 -43.51 1.32 2.70
C THR A 34 -42.46 2.41 2.47
N VAL A 35 -42.84 3.69 2.49
CA VAL A 35 -41.93 4.83 2.25
C VAL A 35 -40.84 4.92 3.31
N ILE A 36 -41.18 4.69 4.58
CA ILE A 36 -40.26 4.72 5.72
C ILE A 36 -39.21 3.60 5.62
N SER A 37 -39.63 2.41 5.18
CA SER A 37 -38.74 1.26 5.00
C SER A 37 -37.76 1.49 3.84
N VAL A 38 -38.19 2.16 2.77
CA VAL A 38 -37.34 2.46 1.60
C VAL A 38 -36.24 3.45 1.98
N ILE A 39 -36.56 4.48 2.76
CA ILE A 39 -35.58 5.48 3.18
C ILE A 39 -34.51 4.87 4.08
N SER A 40 -34.93 4.07 5.07
CA SER A 40 -34.00 3.37 5.96
C SER A 40 -33.10 2.40 5.19
N LEU A 41 -33.64 1.76 4.15
CA LEU A 41 -32.89 0.89 3.24
C LEU A 41 -31.88 1.69 2.41
N ILE A 42 -32.25 2.85 1.87
CA ILE A 42 -31.33 3.72 1.11
C ILE A 42 -30.19 4.21 2.00
N SER A 43 -30.47 4.66 3.22
CA SER A 43 -29.44 5.06 4.18
C SER A 43 -28.53 3.88 4.54
N PHE A 44 -29.11 2.70 4.80
CA PHE A 44 -28.34 1.47 5.06
C PHE A 44 -27.42 1.11 3.88
N ILE A 45 -27.93 1.09 2.65
CA ILE A 45 -27.15 0.79 1.44
C ILE A 45 -26.06 1.84 1.24
N GLY A 46 -26.36 3.12 1.46
CA GLY A 46 -25.38 4.21 1.35
C GLY A 46 -24.19 4.04 2.29
N ILE A 47 -24.44 3.72 3.57
CA ILE A 47 -23.37 3.46 4.55
C ILE A 47 -22.62 2.17 4.20
N MET A 48 -23.35 1.10 3.87
CA MET A 48 -22.78 -0.19 3.50
C MET A 48 -21.81 -0.05 2.32
N LEU A 49 -22.24 0.60 1.24
CA LEU A 49 -21.39 0.83 0.06
C LEU A 49 -20.25 1.81 0.35
N GLY A 50 -20.48 2.86 1.13
CA GLY A 50 -19.42 3.80 1.51
C GLY A 50 -18.29 3.13 2.30
N VAL A 51 -18.64 2.34 3.31
CA VAL A 51 -17.68 1.58 4.13
C VAL A 51 -16.99 0.49 3.31
N ALA A 52 -17.74 -0.28 2.50
CA ALA A 52 -17.16 -1.31 1.65
C ALA A 52 -16.15 -0.72 0.66
N THR A 53 -16.53 0.37 -0.02
CA THR A 53 -15.66 1.04 -1.01
C THR A 53 -14.37 1.55 -0.37
N LEU A 54 -14.48 2.14 0.83
CA LEU A 54 -13.32 2.64 1.57
C LEU A 54 -12.34 1.52 1.94
N ILE A 55 -12.85 0.36 2.40
CA ILE A 55 -12.02 -0.82 2.70
C ILE A 55 -11.37 -1.38 1.43
N ILE A 56 -12.15 -1.53 0.35
CA ILE A 56 -11.67 -2.10 -0.92
C ILE A 56 -10.55 -1.25 -1.49
N VAL A 57 -10.76 0.06 -1.60
CA VAL A 57 -9.79 0.97 -2.20
C VAL A 57 -8.50 0.98 -1.38
N MET A 58 -8.56 1.11 -0.06
CA MET A 58 -7.34 1.06 0.76
C MET A 58 -6.62 -0.28 0.67
N ALA A 59 -7.35 -1.40 0.67
CA ALA A 59 -6.73 -2.72 0.56
C ALA A 59 -6.01 -2.91 -0.78
N VAL A 60 -6.62 -2.47 -1.88
CA VAL A 60 -5.99 -2.53 -3.22
C VAL A 60 -4.76 -1.63 -3.27
N MET A 61 -4.85 -0.41 -2.74
CA MET A 61 -3.71 0.52 -2.73
C MET A 61 -2.56 0.02 -1.86
N ASN A 62 -2.84 -0.57 -0.70
CA ASN A 62 -1.83 -1.20 0.15
C ASN A 62 -1.20 -2.41 -0.54
N GLY A 63 -2.01 -3.22 -1.23
CA GLY A 63 -1.52 -4.33 -2.04
C GLY A 63 -0.57 -3.86 -3.14
N PHE A 64 -0.97 -2.83 -3.88
CA PHE A 64 -0.20 -2.23 -4.96
C PHE A 64 1.14 -1.69 -4.45
N ARG A 65 1.10 -0.91 -3.37
CA ARG A 65 2.30 -0.39 -2.71
C ARG A 65 3.23 -1.50 -2.25
N ALA A 66 2.71 -2.54 -1.60
CA ALA A 66 3.54 -3.63 -1.09
C ALA A 66 4.24 -4.40 -2.22
N GLU A 67 3.52 -4.66 -3.31
CA GLU A 67 4.09 -5.34 -4.47
C GLU A 67 5.16 -4.47 -5.15
N LEU A 68 4.91 -3.18 -5.36
CA LEU A 68 5.91 -2.24 -5.89
C LEU A 68 7.15 -2.14 -4.99
N LEU A 69 6.96 -1.98 -3.69
CA LEU A 69 8.07 -1.90 -2.73
C LEU A 69 8.90 -3.18 -2.73
N SER A 70 8.25 -4.36 -2.75
CA SER A 70 8.95 -5.64 -2.76
C SER A 70 9.87 -5.80 -3.97
N ARG A 71 9.47 -5.25 -5.13
CA ARG A 71 10.29 -5.27 -6.35
C ARG A 71 11.42 -4.27 -6.34
N ILE A 72 11.21 -3.06 -5.81
CA ILE A 72 12.27 -2.05 -5.66
C ILE A 72 13.34 -2.52 -4.68
N LEU A 73 12.93 -3.10 -3.55
CA LEU A 73 13.79 -3.59 -2.47
C LEU A 73 14.48 -4.92 -2.80
N GLY A 74 13.88 -5.75 -3.66
CA GLY A 74 14.45 -7.05 -4.01
C GLY A 74 15.74 -6.98 -4.83
N VAL A 75 15.97 -5.88 -5.55
CA VAL A 75 17.07 -5.76 -6.52
C VAL A 75 18.20 -4.86 -6.04
N ASN A 76 17.88 -3.86 -5.21
CA ASN A 76 18.85 -2.90 -4.68
C ASN A 76 19.05 -3.13 -3.18
N GLY A 77 20.24 -2.80 -2.69
CA GLY A 77 20.48 -2.71 -1.25
C GLY A 77 19.48 -1.78 -0.55
N HIS A 78 19.03 -2.18 0.64
CA HIS A 78 18.11 -1.38 1.45
C HIS A 78 18.80 -0.13 2.02
N LEU A 79 20.10 -0.25 2.28
CA LEU A 79 20.99 0.83 2.68
C LEU A 79 22.19 0.83 1.73
N ILE A 80 22.64 2.03 1.38
CA ILE A 80 23.74 2.27 0.46
C ILE A 80 24.76 3.08 1.24
N VAL A 81 25.94 2.51 1.39
CA VAL A 81 27.05 3.07 2.14
C VAL A 81 28.07 3.60 1.15
N GLN A 82 28.30 4.91 1.17
CA GLN A 82 29.28 5.58 0.30
C GLN A 82 30.33 6.27 1.17
N PRO A 83 31.60 6.31 0.75
CA PRO A 83 32.61 7.06 1.47
C PRO A 83 32.44 8.56 1.24
N ILE A 84 32.72 9.37 2.26
CA ILE A 84 32.71 10.84 2.13
C ILE A 84 34.08 11.35 1.64
N ASP A 85 35.14 10.65 2.00
CA ASP A 85 36.53 11.06 1.79
C ASP A 85 37.11 10.49 0.50
N ARG A 86 37.33 9.18 0.44
CA ARG A 86 38.00 8.47 -0.65
C ARG A 86 37.33 7.13 -0.87
N ALA A 87 37.35 6.64 -2.12
CA ALA A 87 36.82 5.32 -2.46
C ALA A 87 37.33 4.24 -1.49
N PHE A 88 36.52 3.22 -1.24
CA PHE A 88 36.87 2.16 -0.30
C PHE A 88 38.03 1.34 -0.85
N ASP A 89 39.24 1.57 -0.34
CA ASP A 89 40.44 0.75 -0.53
C ASP A 89 40.46 -0.48 0.38
N ASP A 90 39.62 -0.47 1.42
CA ASP A 90 39.39 -1.50 2.44
C ASP A 90 37.97 -2.11 2.33
N TYR A 91 37.36 -2.05 1.14
CA TYR A 91 35.95 -2.41 0.92
C TYR A 91 35.57 -3.81 1.42
N ALA A 92 36.50 -4.77 1.35
CA ALA A 92 36.30 -6.12 1.86
C ALA A 92 36.12 -6.15 3.39
N GLU A 93 36.94 -5.38 4.10
CA GLU A 93 36.96 -5.31 5.55
C GLU A 93 35.77 -4.51 6.07
N VAL A 94 35.44 -3.40 5.40
CA VAL A 94 34.23 -2.60 5.68
C VAL A 94 32.98 -3.46 5.52
N ALA A 95 32.84 -4.19 4.41
CA ALA A 95 31.72 -5.09 4.19
C ALA A 95 31.65 -6.19 5.27
N ALA A 96 32.78 -6.78 5.66
CA ALA A 96 32.84 -7.78 6.72
C ALA A 96 32.41 -7.24 8.09
N ARG A 97 32.81 -6.01 8.46
CA ARG A 97 32.35 -5.38 9.71
C ARG A 97 30.86 -5.07 9.69
N ILE A 98 30.35 -4.55 8.57
CA ILE A 98 28.92 -4.26 8.40
C ILE A 98 28.08 -5.55 8.44
N ASN A 99 28.58 -6.65 7.85
CA ASN A 99 27.96 -7.97 7.96
C ASN A 99 27.80 -8.47 9.40
N GLY A 100 28.65 -8.02 10.33
CA GLY A 100 28.58 -8.37 11.75
C GLY A 100 27.49 -7.63 12.53
N VAL A 101 26.83 -6.63 11.94
CA VAL A 101 25.79 -5.84 12.61
C VAL A 101 24.48 -6.64 12.71
N PRO A 102 23.89 -6.81 13.91
CA PRO A 102 22.61 -7.50 14.05
C PRO A 102 21.51 -6.87 13.19
N GLY A 103 20.82 -7.69 12.39
CA GLY A 103 19.77 -7.26 11.46
C GLY A 103 20.26 -6.98 10.04
N VAL A 104 21.57 -7.04 9.79
CA VAL A 104 22.16 -7.07 8.43
C VAL A 104 22.23 -8.52 7.96
N ARG A 105 21.69 -8.79 6.76
CA ARG A 105 21.71 -10.11 6.12
C ARG A 105 22.98 -10.29 5.29
N TYR A 106 23.36 -9.29 4.50
CA TYR A 106 24.63 -9.22 3.79
C TYR A 106 24.95 -7.79 3.32
N ALA A 107 26.24 -7.47 3.23
CA ALA A 107 26.82 -6.24 2.73
C ALA A 107 27.74 -6.59 1.56
N ILE A 108 27.46 -5.98 0.41
CA ILE A 108 28.08 -6.30 -0.88
C ILE A 108 28.82 -5.05 -1.37
N PRO A 109 30.16 -5.09 -1.45
CA PRO A 109 30.91 -4.03 -2.09
C PRO A 109 30.72 -4.08 -3.60
N LEU A 110 30.58 -2.91 -4.22
CA LEU A 110 30.27 -2.79 -5.64
C LEU A 110 31.00 -1.65 -6.32
N VAL A 111 31.23 -1.83 -7.62
CA VAL A 111 31.63 -0.77 -8.56
C VAL A 111 30.50 -0.59 -9.56
N GLU A 112 30.03 0.64 -9.71
CA GLU A 112 28.94 0.97 -10.62
C GLU A 112 29.41 1.95 -11.70
N GLY A 113 28.94 1.76 -12.92
CA GLY A 113 29.28 2.65 -14.02
C GLY A 113 28.26 2.59 -15.14
N GLN A 114 27.93 3.76 -15.69
CA GLN A 114 27.02 3.86 -16.83
C GLN A 114 27.79 3.64 -18.13
N VAL A 115 27.25 2.78 -18.99
CA VAL A 115 27.82 2.45 -20.29
C VAL A 115 26.75 2.49 -21.37
N LEU A 116 27.19 2.62 -22.61
CA LEU A 116 26.36 2.37 -23.78
C LEU A 116 26.62 0.92 -24.22
N ALA A 117 25.58 0.10 -24.17
CA ALA A 117 25.62 -1.30 -24.55
C ALA A 117 25.07 -1.49 -25.98
N THR A 118 25.86 -2.13 -26.83
CA THR A 118 25.50 -2.45 -28.22
C THR A 118 25.60 -3.95 -28.48
N GLY A 119 24.68 -4.46 -29.29
CA GLY A 119 24.66 -5.86 -29.71
C GLY A 119 24.62 -6.00 -31.23
N ARG A 120 24.05 -7.11 -31.70
CA ARG A 120 23.98 -7.44 -33.14
C ARG A 120 22.88 -6.67 -33.85
N ILE A 121 21.80 -6.36 -33.13
CA ILE A 121 20.58 -5.74 -33.64
C ILE A 121 20.17 -4.63 -32.65
N GLY A 122 19.42 -3.64 -33.12
CA GLY A 122 18.89 -2.56 -32.30
C GLY A 122 19.82 -1.34 -32.22
N ALA A 123 19.24 -0.21 -31.83
CA ALA A 123 20.04 0.94 -31.42
C ALA A 123 20.67 0.63 -30.05
N GLY A 124 21.92 1.03 -29.84
CA GLY A 124 22.57 0.86 -28.54
C GLY A 124 21.74 1.45 -27.40
N THR A 125 21.72 0.77 -26.26
CA THR A 125 20.95 1.17 -25.08
C THR A 125 21.90 1.64 -23.97
N GLY A 126 21.43 2.58 -23.15
CA GLY A 126 22.11 2.87 -21.88
C GLY A 126 21.98 1.67 -20.94
N ALA A 127 23.06 1.31 -20.27
CA ALA A 127 23.11 0.24 -19.29
C ALA A 127 23.92 0.65 -18.07
N LEU A 128 23.59 0.08 -16.92
CA LEU A 128 24.33 0.19 -15.67
C LEU A 128 25.10 -1.11 -15.46
N VAL A 129 26.43 -1.03 -15.51
CA VAL A 129 27.31 -2.13 -15.13
C VAL A 129 27.47 -2.13 -13.63
N ARG A 130 27.23 -3.29 -13.01
CA ARG A 130 27.41 -3.54 -11.58
C ARG A 130 28.50 -4.60 -11.42
N GLY A 131 29.68 -4.14 -11.00
CA GLY A 131 30.82 -4.95 -10.60
C GLY A 131 30.55 -5.62 -9.27
N ILE A 132 30.47 -6.96 -9.25
CA ILE A 132 30.12 -7.75 -8.06
C ILE A 132 30.97 -9.02 -7.99
N ARG A 133 31.23 -9.52 -6.78
CA ARG A 133 31.94 -10.79 -6.59
C ARG A 133 31.02 -11.98 -6.88
N GLU A 134 31.60 -13.11 -7.30
CA GLU A 134 30.85 -14.36 -7.51
C GLU A 134 30.16 -14.84 -6.22
N GLU A 135 30.81 -14.69 -5.08
CA GLU A 135 30.23 -15.01 -3.77
C GLU A 135 29.03 -14.12 -3.38
N ASP A 136 28.93 -12.91 -3.95
CA ASP A 136 27.89 -11.94 -3.60
C ASP A 136 26.71 -11.98 -4.56
N ILE A 137 26.95 -12.17 -5.87
CA ILE A 137 25.86 -12.32 -6.85
C ILE A 137 25.03 -13.57 -6.59
N THR A 138 25.64 -14.63 -6.05
CA THR A 138 24.94 -15.87 -5.66
C THR A 138 24.03 -15.67 -4.45
N LYS A 139 24.24 -14.63 -3.63
CA LYS A 139 23.35 -14.24 -2.51
C LYS A 139 22.13 -13.46 -2.99
N LEU A 140 22.18 -12.87 -4.19
CA LEU A 140 21.05 -12.14 -4.79
C LEU A 140 20.03 -13.12 -5.36
N ASP A 141 19.09 -13.56 -4.53
CA ASP A 141 18.06 -14.56 -4.87
C ASP A 141 17.30 -14.24 -6.18
N PHE A 142 17.01 -12.96 -6.44
CA PHE A 142 16.33 -12.50 -7.66
C PHE A 142 17.12 -12.72 -8.94
N VAL A 143 18.45 -12.76 -8.87
CA VAL A 143 19.35 -12.99 -10.01
C VAL A 143 19.72 -14.47 -10.08
N ALA A 144 20.29 -15.01 -9.01
CA ALA A 144 20.87 -16.35 -8.99
C ALA A 144 19.84 -17.47 -9.25
N ARG A 145 18.59 -17.32 -8.77
CA ARG A 145 17.54 -18.33 -8.96
C ARG A 145 16.73 -18.16 -10.24
N ASN A 146 16.86 -17.03 -10.93
CA ASN A 146 16.08 -16.71 -12.14
C ASN A 146 16.96 -16.59 -13.39
N ILE A 147 18.03 -17.37 -13.45
CA ILE A 147 18.81 -17.54 -14.68
C ILE A 147 17.96 -18.33 -15.68
N ARG A 148 17.75 -17.76 -16.87
CA ARG A 148 16.98 -18.38 -17.96
C ARG A 148 17.87 -19.10 -18.96
N GLN A 149 19.08 -18.60 -19.18
CA GLN A 149 20.06 -19.18 -20.09
C GLN A 149 21.47 -19.01 -19.51
N GLY A 150 22.35 -19.99 -19.76
CA GLY A 150 23.75 -19.93 -19.33
C GLY A 150 23.94 -20.28 -17.85
N SER A 151 25.03 -19.80 -17.25
CA SER A 151 25.39 -20.09 -15.87
C SER A 151 26.28 -18.99 -15.28
N LEU A 152 26.19 -18.79 -13.96
CA LEU A 152 27.12 -17.95 -13.20
C LEU A 152 28.34 -18.73 -12.69
N VAL A 153 28.48 -20.01 -13.03
CA VAL A 153 29.64 -20.82 -12.63
C VAL A 153 30.90 -20.28 -13.30
N GLY A 154 31.91 -19.93 -12.49
CA GLY A 154 33.15 -19.35 -12.99
C GLY A 154 33.01 -17.86 -13.30
N PHE A 155 32.01 -17.17 -12.73
CA PHE A 155 31.84 -15.74 -12.92
C PHE A 155 33.09 -14.96 -12.51
N ALA A 156 33.84 -15.41 -11.50
CA ALA A 156 35.08 -14.75 -11.09
C ALA A 156 36.21 -14.79 -12.14
N THR A 157 36.15 -15.64 -13.18
CA THR A 157 37.24 -15.73 -14.17
C THR A 157 37.35 -14.50 -15.08
N GLY A 158 36.38 -13.58 -15.04
CA GLY A 158 36.38 -12.38 -15.89
C GLY A 158 35.98 -12.64 -17.34
N GLU A 159 35.65 -13.88 -17.70
CA GLU A 159 35.43 -14.30 -19.09
C GLU A 159 34.04 -13.95 -19.64
N GLY A 160 33.14 -13.40 -18.83
CA GLY A 160 31.83 -12.99 -19.33
C GLY A 160 30.99 -12.17 -18.36
N VAL A 161 29.90 -11.61 -18.89
CA VAL A 161 28.94 -10.79 -18.15
C VAL A 161 27.57 -11.47 -18.11
N ALA A 162 26.78 -11.15 -17.08
CA ALA A 162 25.39 -11.56 -17.00
C ALA A 162 24.48 -10.37 -17.34
N ILE A 163 23.52 -10.59 -18.25
CA ILE A 163 22.60 -9.54 -18.73
C ILE A 163 21.14 -9.90 -18.48
N GLY A 164 20.28 -8.90 -18.41
CA GLY A 164 18.84 -9.12 -18.30
C GLY A 164 18.22 -9.63 -19.60
N ARG A 165 17.13 -10.41 -19.49
CA ARG A 165 16.42 -11.01 -20.64
C ARG A 165 15.99 -9.98 -21.68
N ARG A 166 15.45 -8.83 -21.25
CA ARG A 166 14.98 -7.80 -22.19
C ARG A 166 16.12 -7.11 -22.92
N MET A 167 17.25 -6.90 -22.25
CA MET A 167 18.45 -6.40 -22.90
C MET A 167 18.93 -7.37 -23.99
N ALA A 168 18.97 -8.67 -23.67
CA ALA A 168 19.33 -9.71 -24.63
C ALA A 168 18.39 -9.73 -25.85
N GLU A 169 17.08 -9.65 -25.63
CA GLU A 169 16.06 -9.60 -26.68
C GLU A 169 16.17 -8.33 -27.55
N ASN A 170 16.30 -7.16 -26.92
CA ASN A 170 16.40 -5.88 -27.62
C ASN A 170 17.67 -5.74 -28.47
N LEU A 171 18.78 -6.32 -27.99
CA LEU A 171 20.08 -6.26 -28.66
C LEU A 171 20.33 -7.45 -29.60
N GLY A 172 19.41 -8.42 -29.64
CA GLY A 172 19.53 -9.64 -30.45
C GLY A 172 20.70 -10.53 -30.04
N LEU A 173 20.90 -10.70 -28.73
CA LEU A 173 22.02 -11.42 -28.13
C LEU A 173 21.58 -12.70 -27.42
N ALA A 174 22.42 -13.73 -27.48
CA ALA A 174 22.27 -14.97 -26.72
C ALA A 174 23.53 -15.29 -25.90
N VAL A 175 23.46 -16.30 -25.03
CA VAL A 175 24.64 -16.80 -24.29
C VAL A 175 25.74 -17.21 -25.28
N GLY A 176 26.96 -16.73 -25.03
CA GLY A 176 28.13 -16.90 -25.89
C GLY A 176 28.31 -15.79 -26.94
N ASP A 177 27.31 -14.97 -27.22
CA ASP A 177 27.48 -13.79 -28.06
C ASP A 177 28.25 -12.68 -27.32
N GLY A 178 28.85 -11.77 -28.08
CA GLY A 178 29.57 -10.62 -27.54
C GLY A 178 28.68 -9.38 -27.41
N ILE A 179 28.63 -8.79 -26.21
CA ILE A 179 28.07 -7.46 -25.97
C ILE A 179 29.19 -6.42 -25.92
N GLN A 180 29.08 -5.34 -26.70
CA GLN A 180 30.05 -4.26 -26.68
C GLN A 180 29.60 -3.20 -25.68
N LEU A 181 30.47 -2.86 -24.73
CA LEU A 181 30.24 -1.83 -23.73
C LEU A 181 31.15 -0.64 -24.01
N VAL A 182 30.55 0.55 -24.05
CA VAL A 182 31.23 1.82 -24.27
C VAL A 182 31.05 2.72 -23.05
N ALA A 183 32.12 2.96 -22.29
CA ALA A 183 32.13 3.92 -21.20
C ALA A 183 32.61 5.29 -21.70
N PRO A 184 31.91 6.39 -21.39
CA PRO A 184 32.31 7.74 -21.81
C PRO A 184 33.61 8.21 -21.13
N GLU A 185 33.87 7.74 -19.91
CA GLU A 185 35.01 8.11 -19.07
C GLU A 185 36.19 7.16 -19.28
N GLY A 186 36.82 7.21 -20.45
CA GLY A 186 38.03 6.45 -20.74
C GLY A 186 39.32 7.23 -20.49
N ASP A 187 40.38 6.88 -21.21
CA ASP A 187 41.71 7.43 -20.95
C ASP A 187 41.82 8.89 -21.39
N VAL A 188 42.53 9.69 -20.58
CA VAL A 188 42.80 11.10 -20.87
C VAL A 188 43.98 11.19 -21.82
N THR A 189 43.74 11.67 -23.03
CA THR A 189 44.79 11.91 -24.04
C THR A 189 44.95 13.41 -24.30
N PRO A 190 46.06 13.87 -24.91
CA PRO A 190 46.23 15.26 -25.32
C PRO A 190 45.14 15.77 -26.30
N PHE A 191 44.38 14.87 -26.92
CA PHE A 191 43.31 15.17 -27.86
C PHE A 191 41.89 15.05 -27.25
N GLY A 192 41.78 14.80 -25.94
CA GLY A 192 40.52 14.63 -25.22
C GLY A 192 40.40 13.27 -24.52
N VAL A 193 39.23 13.01 -23.94
CA VAL A 193 38.91 11.73 -23.30
C VAL A 193 38.46 10.75 -24.37
N THR A 194 39.22 9.67 -24.57
CA THR A 194 38.83 8.62 -25.52
C THR A 194 37.90 7.64 -24.83
N PRO A 195 36.66 7.41 -25.32
CA PRO A 195 35.74 6.45 -24.72
C PRO A 195 36.35 5.05 -24.67
N ARG A 196 36.18 4.36 -23.55
CA ARG A 196 36.68 2.98 -23.39
C ARG A 196 35.67 2.01 -23.95
N GLN A 197 36.11 1.11 -24.82
CA GLN A 197 35.24 0.13 -25.48
C GLN A 197 35.81 -1.27 -25.34
N LYS A 198 35.01 -2.21 -24.86
CA LYS A 198 35.40 -3.63 -24.77
C LYS A 198 34.19 -4.53 -25.05
N ILE A 199 34.44 -5.65 -25.70
CA ILE A 199 33.44 -6.67 -26.00
C ILE A 199 33.57 -7.78 -24.95
N TYR A 200 32.45 -8.14 -24.32
CA TYR A 200 32.38 -9.21 -23.34
C TYR A 200 31.46 -10.33 -23.83
N PRO A 201 31.82 -11.61 -23.64
CA PRO A 201 30.90 -12.73 -23.85
C PRO A 201 29.76 -12.68 -22.84
N ILE A 202 28.56 -13.08 -23.26
CA ILE A 202 27.43 -13.27 -22.35
C ILE A 202 27.54 -14.66 -21.70
N ALA A 203 27.79 -14.69 -20.39
CA ALA A 203 27.86 -15.92 -19.61
C ALA A 203 26.46 -16.40 -19.15
N ALA A 204 25.58 -15.46 -18.82
CA ALA A 204 24.24 -15.77 -18.34
C ALA A 204 23.21 -14.70 -18.74
N VAL A 205 21.96 -15.15 -18.91
CA VAL A 205 20.80 -14.27 -19.09
C VAL A 205 19.84 -14.50 -17.93
N PHE A 206 19.56 -13.46 -17.14
CA PHE A 206 18.68 -13.52 -15.98
C PHE A 206 17.35 -12.79 -16.25
N GLU A 207 16.32 -13.10 -15.46
CA GLU A 207 15.03 -12.40 -15.49
C GLU A 207 14.54 -12.11 -14.08
N ILE A 208 14.53 -10.84 -13.69
CA ILE A 208 14.04 -10.39 -12.38
C ILE A 208 12.51 -10.17 -12.44
N GLY A 209 11.95 -9.92 -13.63
CA GLY A 209 10.52 -9.69 -13.84
C GLY A 209 10.12 -8.20 -13.76
N MET A 210 11.12 -7.31 -13.75
CA MET A 210 10.94 -5.86 -13.94
C MET A 210 11.59 -5.43 -15.25
N SER A 211 10.77 -4.92 -16.16
CA SER A 211 11.15 -4.50 -17.50
C SER A 211 12.39 -3.63 -17.56
N GLU A 212 12.46 -2.63 -16.69
CA GLU A 212 13.52 -1.62 -16.69
C GLU A 212 14.84 -2.22 -16.22
N PHE A 213 14.81 -3.04 -15.16
CA PHE A 213 15.97 -3.75 -14.64
C PHE A 213 16.47 -4.80 -15.64
N ASP A 214 15.56 -5.59 -16.22
CA ASP A 214 15.88 -6.60 -17.22
C ASP A 214 16.40 -6.00 -18.54
N ALA A 215 16.19 -4.70 -18.77
CA ALA A 215 16.64 -3.98 -19.96
C ALA A 215 17.91 -3.14 -19.76
N SER A 216 18.32 -2.87 -18.51
CA SER A 216 19.38 -1.89 -18.22
C SER A 216 20.50 -2.38 -17.32
N ILE A 217 20.37 -3.47 -16.57
CA ILE A 217 21.44 -3.96 -15.68
C ILE A 217 22.33 -5.01 -16.37
N ILE A 218 23.63 -4.84 -16.18
CA ILE A 218 24.67 -5.80 -16.54
C ILE A 218 25.47 -6.12 -15.27
N TYR A 219 25.57 -7.39 -14.89
CA TYR A 219 26.50 -7.81 -13.85
C TYR A 219 27.83 -8.21 -14.47
N MET A 220 28.90 -7.63 -13.92
CA MET A 220 30.28 -7.87 -14.32
C MET A 220 31.07 -8.35 -13.10
N PRO A 221 32.08 -9.21 -13.28
CA PRO A 221 32.96 -9.60 -12.18
C PRO A 221 33.65 -8.36 -11.58
N LEU A 222 33.72 -8.27 -10.25
CA LEU A 222 34.20 -7.06 -9.56
C LEU A 222 35.58 -6.62 -10.05
N GLU A 223 36.53 -7.53 -10.17
CA GLU A 223 37.90 -7.24 -10.62
C GLU A 223 37.93 -6.69 -12.04
N GLU A 224 37.14 -7.28 -12.95
CA GLU A 224 37.02 -6.80 -14.33
C GLU A 224 36.34 -5.42 -14.38
N ALA A 225 35.32 -5.17 -13.55
CA ALA A 225 34.67 -3.87 -13.45
C ALA A 225 35.62 -2.79 -12.91
N GLN A 226 36.44 -3.13 -11.91
CA GLN A 226 37.47 -2.25 -11.37
C GLN A 226 38.47 -1.84 -12.45
N LEU A 227 38.98 -2.82 -13.23
CA LEU A 227 39.86 -2.54 -14.37
C LEU A 227 39.16 -1.69 -15.43
N TYR A 228 37.93 -2.07 -15.80
CA TYR A 228 37.16 -1.39 -16.85
C TYR A 228 36.82 0.07 -16.49
N PHE A 229 36.61 0.41 -15.22
CA PHE A 229 36.30 1.78 -14.77
C PHE A 229 37.47 2.53 -14.11
N ASN A 230 38.72 2.07 -14.25
CA ASN A 230 39.90 2.69 -13.61
C ASN A 230 39.77 2.82 -12.07
N ALA A 231 39.11 1.84 -11.46
CA ALA A 231 38.83 1.75 -10.03
C ALA A 231 39.57 0.54 -9.41
N GLU A 232 40.79 0.26 -9.88
CA GLU A 232 41.61 -0.86 -9.41
C GLU A 232 41.76 -0.84 -7.87
N GLY A 233 41.43 -1.97 -7.25
CA GLY A 233 41.57 -2.14 -5.80
C GLY A 233 40.60 -1.32 -4.95
N VAL A 234 39.64 -0.60 -5.53
CA VAL A 234 38.66 0.20 -4.78
C VAL A 234 37.22 -0.14 -5.12
N ALA A 235 36.32 0.02 -4.15
CA ALA A 235 34.87 -0.01 -4.37
C ALA A 235 34.28 1.38 -4.14
N GLN A 236 33.29 1.76 -4.95
CA GLN A 236 32.64 3.07 -4.81
C GLN A 236 31.57 3.06 -3.72
N THR A 237 30.92 1.91 -3.54
CA THR A 237 29.73 1.78 -2.70
C THR A 237 29.71 0.41 -2.04
N VAL A 238 29.10 0.30 -0.86
CA VAL A 238 28.71 -0.96 -0.24
C VAL A 238 27.19 -0.98 -0.09
N GLU A 239 26.53 -1.93 -0.75
CA GLU A 239 25.09 -2.14 -0.60
C GLU A 239 24.80 -3.10 0.54
N VAL A 240 23.90 -2.71 1.42
CA VAL A 240 23.56 -3.44 2.64
C VAL A 240 22.11 -3.89 2.57
N PHE A 241 21.93 -5.19 2.67
CA PHE A 241 20.64 -5.86 2.72
C PHE A 241 20.34 -6.23 4.17
N VAL A 242 19.16 -5.85 4.63
CA VAL A 242 18.71 -6.00 6.02
C VAL A 242 17.46 -6.89 6.08
N ASP A 243 17.23 -7.53 7.22
CA ASP A 243 16.09 -8.43 7.40
C ASP A 243 14.73 -7.71 7.32
N ASN A 244 14.68 -6.47 7.81
CA ASN A 244 13.49 -5.63 7.76
C ASN A 244 13.78 -4.27 7.09
N PRO A 245 13.42 -4.10 5.81
CA PRO A 245 13.63 -2.85 5.07
C PRO A 245 12.89 -1.64 5.64
N ASP A 246 11.84 -1.84 6.43
CA ASP A 246 11.08 -0.76 7.08
C ASP A 246 11.78 -0.24 8.35
N ALA A 247 12.69 -1.03 8.95
CA ALA A 247 13.38 -0.71 10.19
C ALA A 247 14.80 -0.14 9.99
N VAL A 248 15.11 0.31 8.76
CA VAL A 248 16.44 0.83 8.37
C VAL A 248 16.94 2.00 9.23
N ASP A 249 16.03 2.81 9.78
CA ASP A 249 16.37 3.94 10.67
C ASP A 249 17.17 3.51 11.90
N SER A 250 16.84 2.36 12.46
CA SER A 250 17.51 1.81 13.65
C SER A 250 18.90 1.26 13.36
N LEU A 251 19.17 0.88 12.11
CA LEU A 251 20.42 0.26 11.68
C LEU A 251 21.46 1.28 11.21
N ARG A 252 21.06 2.52 10.96
CA ARG A 252 21.95 3.58 10.48
C ARG A 252 23.14 3.81 11.40
N VAL A 253 22.90 4.08 12.69
CA VAL A 253 23.95 4.36 13.67
C VAL A 253 24.88 3.15 13.90
N PRO A 254 24.37 1.91 14.07
CA PRO A 254 25.22 0.72 14.13
C PRO A 254 26.11 0.51 12.90
N ILE A 255 25.59 0.75 11.69
CA ILE A 255 26.34 0.61 10.43
C ILE A 255 27.42 1.70 10.31
N GLU A 256 27.08 2.96 10.64
CA GLU A 256 28.03 4.07 10.70
C GLU A 256 29.19 3.79 11.68
N ALA A 257 28.87 3.20 12.84
CA ALA A 257 29.90 2.78 13.80
C ALA A 257 30.76 1.61 13.30
N ALA A 258 30.15 0.59 12.69
CA ALA A 258 30.84 -0.60 12.21
C ALA A 258 31.74 -0.33 10.99
N ALA A 259 31.44 0.69 10.19
CA ALA A 259 32.26 1.07 9.05
C ALA A 259 33.65 1.58 9.47
N GLU A 260 33.80 2.10 10.69
CA GLU A 260 35.06 2.69 11.23
C GLU A 260 35.68 3.76 10.32
N ARG A 261 34.83 4.46 9.55
CA ARG A 261 35.24 5.43 8.53
C ARG A 261 34.18 6.51 8.37
N GLN A 262 34.56 7.63 7.77
CA GLN A 262 33.59 8.67 7.40
C GLN A 262 32.78 8.23 6.20
N ILE A 263 31.59 7.70 6.47
CA ILE A 263 30.65 7.23 5.46
C ILE A 263 29.37 8.05 5.48
N TYR A 264 28.73 8.12 4.32
CA TYR A 264 27.38 8.61 4.16
C TYR A 264 26.47 7.44 3.83
N VAL A 265 25.49 7.21 4.71
CA VAL A 265 24.49 6.16 4.53
C VAL A 265 23.24 6.78 3.89
N THR A 266 22.81 6.24 2.77
CA THR A 266 21.48 6.55 2.20
C THR A 266 20.60 5.33 2.26
N ASP A 267 19.31 5.53 2.48
CA ASP A 267 18.34 4.44 2.44
C ASP A 267 17.52 4.47 1.14
N TRP A 268 16.88 3.33 0.86
CA TRP A 268 16.06 3.14 -0.34
C TRP A 268 14.91 4.17 -0.47
N ARG A 269 14.39 4.71 0.64
CA ARG A 269 13.32 5.73 0.64
C ARG A 269 13.88 7.08 0.20
N GLN A 270 15.11 7.40 0.61
CA GLN A 270 15.81 8.62 0.19
C GLN A 270 16.14 8.59 -1.30
N ARG A 271 16.65 7.46 -1.82
CA ARG A 271 16.94 7.31 -3.26
C ARG A 271 15.68 7.41 -4.14
N ASN A 272 14.54 7.00 -3.58
CA ASN A 272 13.24 7.02 -4.26
C ASN A 272 12.27 8.05 -3.65
N GLN A 273 12.78 9.17 -3.12
CA GLN A 273 11.99 10.10 -2.32
C GLN A 273 10.79 10.67 -3.09
N THR A 274 10.94 11.00 -4.37
CA THR A 274 9.83 11.49 -5.21
C THR A 274 8.71 10.46 -5.31
N PHE A 275 9.08 9.20 -5.51
CA PHE A 275 8.12 8.09 -5.62
C PHE A 275 7.41 7.84 -4.29
N PHE A 276 8.16 7.77 -3.19
CA PHE A 276 7.61 7.54 -1.87
C PHE A 276 6.72 8.71 -1.39
N SER A 277 7.15 9.94 -1.65
CA SER A 277 6.37 11.14 -1.34
C SER A 277 5.06 11.16 -2.16
N ALA A 278 5.11 10.78 -3.43
CA ALA A 278 3.91 10.65 -4.26
C ALA A 278 2.93 9.61 -3.70
N LEU A 279 3.42 8.43 -3.27
CA LEU A 279 2.58 7.40 -2.64
C LEU A 279 1.94 7.89 -1.33
N GLN A 280 2.65 8.68 -0.52
CA GLN A 280 2.08 9.25 0.70
C GLN A 280 1.00 10.29 0.41
N VAL A 281 1.26 11.19 -0.53
CA VAL A 281 0.29 12.23 -0.94
C VAL A 281 -0.96 11.58 -1.52
N GLU A 282 -0.81 10.58 -2.39
CA GLU A 282 -1.90 9.84 -3.00
C GLU A 282 -2.81 9.20 -1.93
N ARG A 283 -2.24 8.50 -0.95
CA ARG A 283 -3.00 7.91 0.16
C ARG A 283 -3.78 8.95 0.96
N ASN A 284 -3.18 10.10 1.25
CA ASN A 284 -3.85 11.17 1.99
C ASN A 284 -5.03 11.76 1.20
N VAL A 285 -4.84 11.98 -0.11
CA VAL A 285 -5.89 12.49 -1.00
C VAL A 285 -7.03 11.47 -1.14
N MET A 286 -6.71 10.19 -1.35
CA MET A 286 -7.71 9.13 -1.44
C MET A 286 -8.50 8.97 -0.14
N PHE A 287 -7.81 9.00 1.01
CA PHE A 287 -8.47 8.98 2.31
C PHE A 287 -9.43 10.17 2.49
N MET A 288 -9.04 11.37 2.08
CA MET A 288 -9.89 12.56 2.14
C MET A 288 -11.13 12.43 1.24
N ILE A 289 -10.96 11.98 -0.02
CA ILE A 289 -12.06 11.76 -0.96
C ILE A 289 -13.04 10.71 -0.41
N LEU A 290 -12.53 9.59 0.10
CA LEU A 290 -13.38 8.52 0.62
C LEU A 290 -14.08 8.94 1.91
N THR A 291 -13.43 9.73 2.78
CA THR A 291 -14.08 10.33 3.95
C THR A 291 -15.23 11.24 3.54
N LEU A 292 -15.08 12.02 2.47
CA LEU A 292 -16.16 12.84 1.94
C LEU A 292 -17.33 11.98 1.44
N ILE A 293 -17.06 10.83 0.80
CA ILE A 293 -18.11 9.89 0.38
C ILE A 293 -18.88 9.35 1.59
N VAL A 294 -18.18 8.97 2.66
CA VAL A 294 -18.83 8.51 3.91
C VAL A 294 -19.64 9.65 4.55
N LEU A 295 -19.15 10.88 4.51
CA LEU A 295 -19.88 12.05 5.01
C LEU A 295 -21.17 12.27 4.21
N VAL A 296 -21.14 12.20 2.87
CA VAL A 296 -22.35 12.28 2.04
C VAL A 296 -23.32 11.16 2.37
N ALA A 297 -22.83 9.94 2.58
CA ALA A 297 -23.68 8.82 3.03
C ALA A 297 -24.30 9.08 4.41
N ALA A 298 -23.57 9.71 5.34
CA ALA A 298 -24.08 10.08 6.66
C ALA A 298 -25.16 11.18 6.57
N LEU A 299 -25.05 12.14 5.64
CA LEU A 299 -26.09 13.14 5.38
C LEU A 299 -27.41 12.50 4.92
N ASN A 300 -27.35 11.37 4.19
CA ASN A 300 -28.55 10.61 3.83
C ASN A 300 -29.26 10.03 5.07
N ILE A 301 -28.54 9.73 6.15
CA ILE A 301 -29.14 9.33 7.43
C ILE A 301 -29.92 10.49 8.04
N ILE A 302 -29.36 11.71 7.99
CA ILE A 302 -30.01 12.91 8.53
C ILE A 302 -31.36 13.11 7.84
N SER A 303 -31.34 13.16 6.50
CA SER A 303 -32.56 13.31 5.70
C SER A 303 -33.56 12.18 5.98
N GLY A 304 -33.07 10.95 6.10
CA GLY A 304 -33.93 9.79 6.36
C GLY A 304 -34.59 9.78 7.73
N LEU A 305 -33.84 10.11 8.78
CA LEU A 305 -34.36 10.21 10.14
C LEU A 305 -35.29 11.42 10.31
N ILE A 306 -35.03 12.55 9.67
CA ILE A 306 -35.97 13.69 9.69
C ILE A 306 -37.30 13.27 9.08
N MET A 307 -37.28 12.55 7.96
CA MET A 307 -38.52 12.04 7.36
C MET A 307 -39.22 11.04 8.30
N LEU A 308 -38.49 10.10 8.89
CA LEU A 308 -39.04 9.16 9.88
C LEU A 308 -39.73 9.89 11.04
N VAL A 309 -39.11 10.96 11.55
CA VAL A 309 -39.67 11.78 12.63
C VAL A 309 -40.97 12.47 12.21
N LYS A 310 -41.03 12.98 10.97
CA LYS A 310 -42.26 13.58 10.42
C LYS A 310 -43.37 12.55 10.27
N ASP A 311 -43.07 11.40 9.66
CA ASP A 311 -44.05 10.35 9.43
C ASP A 311 -44.56 9.72 10.74
N LYS A 312 -43.70 9.65 11.77
CA LYS A 312 -44.05 9.14 13.11
C LYS A 312 -44.47 10.24 14.10
N GLY A 313 -44.79 11.44 13.63
CA GLY A 313 -45.18 12.58 14.48
C GLY A 313 -46.35 12.26 15.42
N ARG A 314 -47.39 11.58 14.92
CA ARG A 314 -48.55 11.14 15.73
C ARG A 314 -48.16 10.10 16.78
N ASP A 315 -47.35 9.12 16.42
CA ASP A 315 -46.87 8.09 17.34
C ASP A 315 -46.04 8.73 18.47
N ILE A 316 -45.19 9.71 18.14
CA ILE A 316 -44.42 10.49 19.12
C ILE A 316 -45.38 11.26 20.04
N ALA A 317 -46.40 11.91 19.49
CA ALA A 317 -47.37 12.67 20.28
C ALA A 317 -48.14 11.78 21.27
N ILE A 318 -48.59 10.60 20.83
CA ILE A 318 -49.27 9.61 21.69
C ILE A 318 -48.34 9.12 22.80
N LEU A 319 -47.07 8.81 22.48
CA LEU A 319 -46.09 8.42 23.49
C LEU A 319 -45.87 9.53 24.52
N ARG A 320 -45.78 10.79 24.07
CA ARG A 320 -45.59 11.97 24.93
C ARG A 320 -46.81 12.24 25.81
N THR A 321 -48.03 12.06 25.31
CA THR A 321 -49.27 12.21 26.12
C THR A 321 -49.47 11.08 27.11
N MET A 322 -48.95 9.87 26.81
CA MET A 322 -48.89 8.74 27.75
C MET A 322 -47.75 8.86 28.79
N GLY A 323 -46.97 9.95 28.78
CA GLY A 323 -45.96 10.25 29.80
C GLY A 323 -44.51 10.00 29.38
N ALA A 324 -44.22 9.69 28.11
CA ALA A 324 -42.84 9.59 27.65
C ALA A 324 -42.12 10.95 27.71
N THR A 325 -40.92 10.98 28.29
CA THR A 325 -40.11 12.20 28.35
C THR A 325 -39.50 12.53 26.99
N SER A 326 -39.17 13.80 26.75
CA SER A 326 -38.44 14.23 25.55
C SER A 326 -37.09 13.51 25.41
N GLY A 327 -36.41 13.24 26.53
CA GLY A 327 -35.21 12.42 26.57
C GLY A 327 -35.42 10.97 26.13
N ALA A 328 -36.56 10.36 26.47
CA ALA A 328 -36.90 9.01 26.00
C ALA A 328 -37.13 8.99 24.49
N VAL A 329 -37.84 9.99 23.94
CA VAL A 329 -38.02 10.13 22.48
C VAL A 329 -36.67 10.33 21.78
N MET A 330 -35.80 11.19 22.30
CA MET A 330 -34.46 11.39 21.76
C MET A 330 -33.67 10.07 21.70
N ARG A 331 -33.65 9.30 22.81
CA ARG A 331 -32.94 8.01 22.86
C ARG A 331 -33.50 6.98 21.87
N ILE A 332 -34.83 6.92 21.69
CA ILE A 332 -35.45 6.03 20.70
C ILE A 332 -34.91 6.34 19.29
N PHE A 333 -34.92 7.61 18.88
CA PHE A 333 -34.43 7.98 17.54
C PHE A 333 -32.91 7.85 17.40
N MET A 334 -32.14 8.12 18.46
CA MET A 334 -30.70 7.84 18.47
C MET A 334 -30.41 6.34 18.32
N MET A 335 -31.17 5.45 19.00
CA MET A 335 -31.02 4.00 18.84
C MET A 335 -31.38 3.54 17.43
N THR A 336 -32.46 4.07 16.85
CA THR A 336 -32.86 3.77 15.47
C THR A 336 -31.75 4.15 14.49
N GLY A 337 -31.22 5.37 14.62
CA GLY A 337 -30.13 5.87 13.80
C GLY A 337 -28.83 5.08 13.97
N ALA A 338 -28.44 4.83 15.23
CA ALA A 338 -27.27 4.02 15.55
C ALA A 338 -27.40 2.58 15.04
N ALA A 339 -28.59 1.98 15.09
CA ALA A 339 -28.82 0.64 14.55
C ALA A 339 -28.62 0.61 13.02
N ILE A 340 -29.13 1.60 12.28
CA ILE A 340 -28.89 1.72 10.82
C ILE A 340 -27.38 1.90 10.55
N GLY A 341 -26.72 2.77 11.32
CA GLY A 341 -25.28 3.01 11.22
C GLY A 341 -24.46 1.75 11.46
N ILE A 342 -24.68 1.08 12.59
CA ILE A 342 -23.97 -0.15 12.97
C ILE A 342 -24.22 -1.27 11.97
N THR A 343 -25.48 -1.53 11.61
CA THR A 343 -25.79 -2.61 10.66
C THR A 343 -25.23 -2.32 9.28
N GLY A 344 -25.31 -1.07 8.80
CA GLY A 344 -24.72 -0.64 7.54
C GLY A 344 -23.19 -0.77 7.55
N THR A 345 -22.52 -0.32 8.61
CA THR A 345 -21.07 -0.47 8.76
C THR A 345 -20.65 -1.94 8.83
N VAL A 346 -21.33 -2.78 9.62
CA VAL A 346 -21.03 -4.22 9.69
C VAL A 346 -21.23 -4.89 8.33
N ALA A 347 -22.35 -4.63 7.65
CA ALA A 347 -22.60 -5.15 6.32
C ALA A 347 -21.54 -4.65 5.31
N GLY A 348 -21.13 -3.39 5.42
CA GLY A 348 -20.10 -2.80 4.58
C GLY A 348 -18.71 -3.42 4.81
N VAL A 349 -18.36 -3.70 6.06
CA VAL A 349 -17.12 -4.43 6.41
C VAL A 349 -17.16 -5.84 5.84
N VAL A 350 -18.25 -6.58 6.04
CA VAL A 350 -18.39 -7.94 5.51
C VAL A 350 -18.28 -7.93 3.99
N LEU A 351 -19.00 -7.02 3.32
CA LEU A 351 -18.95 -6.87 1.87
C LEU A 351 -17.54 -6.49 1.39
N GLY A 352 -16.90 -5.50 2.03
CA GLY A 352 -15.55 -5.07 1.70
C GLY A 352 -14.52 -6.19 1.84
N VAL A 353 -14.56 -6.93 2.95
CA VAL A 353 -13.68 -8.08 3.20
C VAL A 353 -13.92 -9.18 2.16
N VAL A 354 -15.17 -9.54 1.89
CA VAL A 354 -15.51 -10.57 0.89
C VAL A 354 -15.00 -10.17 -0.49
N VAL A 355 -15.16 -8.90 -0.89
CA VAL A 355 -14.65 -8.40 -2.17
C VAL A 355 -13.12 -8.41 -2.20
N CYS A 356 -12.43 -7.96 -1.14
CA CYS A 356 -10.97 -7.98 -1.07
C CYS A 356 -10.39 -9.38 -1.17
N LEU A 357 -10.99 -10.37 -0.52
CA LEU A 357 -10.57 -11.77 -0.60
C LEU A 357 -10.79 -12.40 -1.98
N ASN A 358 -11.75 -11.89 -2.75
CA ASN A 358 -12.11 -12.40 -4.08
C ASN A 358 -11.73 -11.45 -5.22
N VAL A 359 -10.87 -10.46 -4.95
CA VAL A 359 -10.60 -9.37 -5.89
C VAL A 359 -10.07 -9.87 -7.24
N GLU A 360 -9.24 -10.92 -7.21
CA GLU A 360 -8.65 -11.53 -8.41
C GLU A 360 -9.69 -12.31 -9.21
N SER A 361 -10.60 -13.05 -8.54
CA SER A 361 -11.72 -13.72 -9.21
C SER A 361 -12.67 -12.72 -9.87
N ILE A 362 -12.92 -11.58 -9.21
CA ILE A 362 -13.74 -10.49 -9.77
C ILE A 362 -13.05 -9.90 -11.00
N ARG A 363 -11.74 -9.65 -10.94
CA ARG A 363 -10.94 -9.17 -12.08
C ARG A 363 -11.04 -10.13 -13.27
N GLN A 364 -10.90 -11.43 -13.03
CA GLN A 364 -10.98 -12.46 -14.08
C GLN A 364 -12.38 -12.52 -14.70
N PHE A 365 -13.44 -12.41 -13.89
CA PHE A 365 -14.82 -12.35 -14.38
C PHE A 365 -15.04 -11.16 -15.32
N PHE A 366 -14.58 -9.96 -14.94
CA PHE A 366 -14.68 -8.78 -15.81
C PHE A 366 -13.79 -8.88 -17.05
N SER A 367 -12.61 -9.51 -16.95
CA SER A 367 -11.72 -9.73 -18.10
C SER A 367 -12.35 -10.69 -19.11
N TRP A 368 -13.00 -11.75 -18.62
CA TRP A 368 -13.78 -12.67 -19.45
C TRP A 368 -14.96 -11.96 -20.13
N LEU A 369 -15.71 -11.14 -19.39
CA LEU A 369 -16.87 -10.40 -19.92
C LEU A 369 -16.46 -9.36 -20.97
N SER A 370 -15.34 -8.67 -20.76
CA SER A 370 -14.89 -7.57 -21.63
C SER A 370 -14.09 -8.04 -22.84
N GLY A 371 -13.63 -9.30 -22.85
CA GLY A 371 -12.76 -9.85 -23.90
C GLY A 371 -11.36 -9.22 -23.97
N THR A 372 -10.99 -8.41 -22.97
CA THR A 372 -9.70 -7.69 -22.89
C THR A 372 -8.97 -8.01 -21.59
N THR A 373 -7.63 -8.00 -21.65
CA THR A 373 -6.79 -8.10 -20.46
C THR A 373 -6.81 -6.75 -19.73
N LEU A 374 -7.69 -6.63 -18.73
CA LEU A 374 -7.87 -5.41 -17.93
C LEU A 374 -6.57 -4.88 -17.31
N PHE A 375 -5.66 -5.79 -16.95
CA PHE A 375 -4.34 -5.48 -16.44
C PHE A 375 -3.31 -6.28 -17.25
N ASN A 376 -2.57 -5.61 -18.12
CA ASN A 376 -1.44 -6.21 -18.82
C ASN A 376 -0.22 -6.25 -17.86
N PRO A 377 0.30 -7.44 -17.51
CA PRO A 377 1.45 -7.59 -16.62
C PRO A 377 2.72 -6.88 -17.10
N GLU A 378 2.86 -6.69 -18.41
CA GLU A 378 4.03 -6.04 -19.02
C GLU A 378 4.05 -4.52 -18.82
N LEU A 379 2.86 -3.90 -18.72
CA LEU A 379 2.71 -2.45 -18.55
C LEU A 379 2.59 -2.05 -17.08
N TYR A 380 1.87 -2.83 -16.29
CA TYR A 380 1.58 -2.50 -14.88
C TYR A 380 2.49 -3.22 -13.89
N PHE A 381 3.41 -4.07 -14.36
CA PHE A 381 4.35 -4.82 -13.53
C PHE A 381 3.67 -5.72 -12.49
N LEU A 382 2.40 -6.08 -12.71
CA LEU A 382 1.58 -6.86 -11.77
C LEU A 382 0.92 -8.01 -12.52
N SER A 383 1.19 -9.24 -12.07
CA SER A 383 0.58 -10.45 -12.62
C SER A 383 -0.83 -10.71 -12.07
N GLN A 384 -1.15 -10.14 -10.91
CA GLN A 384 -2.41 -10.31 -10.18
C GLN A 384 -2.80 -8.95 -9.59
N LEU A 385 -4.08 -8.70 -9.35
CA LEU A 385 -4.50 -7.48 -8.65
C LEU A 385 -4.28 -7.67 -7.14
N PRO A 386 -3.29 -6.99 -6.53
CA PRO A 386 -2.98 -7.22 -5.13
C PRO A 386 -4.00 -6.48 -4.25
N ALA A 387 -4.57 -7.17 -3.27
CA ALA A 387 -5.32 -6.55 -2.18
C ALA A 387 -4.75 -7.02 -0.84
N ARG A 388 -4.15 -6.10 -0.09
CA ARG A 388 -3.65 -6.35 1.26
C ARG A 388 -4.44 -5.52 2.25
N MET A 389 -5.30 -6.19 3.02
CA MET A 389 -6.06 -5.52 4.07
C MET A 389 -5.16 -5.26 5.28
N ASP A 390 -5.13 -4.02 5.74
CA ASP A 390 -4.54 -3.65 7.01
C ASP A 390 -5.63 -3.60 8.10
N ALA A 391 -5.42 -4.31 9.20
CA ALA A 391 -6.39 -4.39 10.28
C ALA A 391 -6.56 -3.03 10.99
N GLY A 392 -5.48 -2.26 11.15
CA GLY A 392 -5.51 -0.93 11.77
C GLY A 392 -6.31 0.07 10.94
N GLU A 393 -6.08 0.11 9.62
CA GLU A 393 -6.85 0.94 8.70
C GLU A 393 -8.31 0.50 8.62
N THR A 394 -8.59 -0.80 8.61
CA THR A 394 -9.97 -1.30 8.62
C THR A 394 -10.71 -0.89 9.90
N VAL A 395 -10.06 -0.99 11.06
CA VAL A 395 -10.64 -0.56 12.34
C VAL A 395 -10.85 0.95 12.37
N SER A 396 -9.92 1.76 11.84
CA SER A 396 -10.06 3.21 11.81
C SER A 396 -11.26 3.64 10.96
N VAL A 397 -11.51 2.96 9.83
CA VAL A 397 -12.71 3.16 9.00
C VAL A 397 -13.99 2.86 9.76
N VAL A 398 -14.03 1.73 10.48
CA VAL A 398 -15.20 1.34 11.26
C VAL A 398 -15.49 2.39 12.33
N ILE A 399 -14.47 2.81 13.08
CA ILE A 399 -14.61 3.86 14.11
C ILE A 399 -15.11 5.17 13.48
N MET A 400 -14.53 5.58 12.35
CA MET A 400 -14.94 6.81 11.66
C MET A 400 -16.39 6.74 11.17
N ALA A 401 -16.79 5.65 10.52
CA ALA A 401 -18.15 5.47 10.01
C ALA A 401 -19.18 5.41 11.14
N LEU A 402 -18.87 4.73 12.24
CA LEU A 402 -19.72 4.71 13.43
C LEU A 402 -19.82 6.10 14.08
N THR A 403 -18.71 6.83 14.14
CA THR A 403 -18.69 8.20 14.70
C THR A 403 -19.52 9.15 13.85
N LEU A 404 -19.32 9.16 12.53
CA LEU A 404 -20.07 10.02 11.61
C LEU A 404 -21.55 9.66 11.56
N SER A 405 -21.90 8.38 11.54
CA SER A 405 -23.29 7.95 11.60
C SER A 405 -23.93 8.33 12.93
N PHE A 406 -23.26 8.12 14.07
CA PHE A 406 -23.76 8.58 15.37
C PHE A 406 -23.98 10.10 15.37
N LEU A 407 -22.99 10.90 14.96
CA LEU A 407 -23.09 12.37 14.87
C LEU A 407 -24.26 12.83 14.00
N ALA A 408 -24.44 12.21 12.83
CA ALA A 408 -25.56 12.49 11.95
C ALA A 408 -26.93 12.26 12.61
N THR A 409 -27.02 11.31 13.56
CA THR A 409 -28.29 10.95 14.20
C THR A 409 -28.70 11.89 15.34
N LEU A 410 -27.76 12.67 15.91
CA LEU A 410 -28.06 13.58 17.03
C LEU A 410 -29.03 14.68 16.62
N PHE A 411 -28.82 15.32 15.47
CA PHE A 411 -29.64 16.46 15.05
C PHE A 411 -31.12 16.07 14.82
N PRO A 412 -31.44 15.01 14.04
CA PRO A 412 -32.82 14.55 13.90
C PRO A 412 -33.46 14.10 15.22
N ALA A 413 -32.71 13.39 16.07
CA ALA A 413 -33.22 12.90 17.35
C ALA A 413 -33.55 14.04 18.33
N TRP A 414 -32.72 15.07 18.37
CA TRP A 414 -32.98 16.29 19.14
C TRP A 414 -34.23 17.02 18.61
N ARG A 415 -34.41 17.08 17.29
CA ARG A 415 -35.59 17.68 16.68
C ARG A 415 -36.88 16.90 17.00
N ALA A 416 -36.82 15.56 17.01
CA ALA A 416 -37.94 14.70 17.38
C ALA A 416 -38.39 14.93 18.83
N ALA A 417 -37.44 15.10 19.74
CA ALA A 417 -37.70 15.33 21.17
C ALA A 417 -38.39 16.68 21.46
N ARG A 418 -38.29 17.64 20.53
CA ARG A 418 -38.89 18.97 20.63
C ARG A 418 -40.24 19.12 19.91
N LEU A 419 -40.80 18.05 19.36
CA LEU A 419 -42.15 18.07 18.80
C LEU A 419 -43.20 18.33 19.89
N ASP A 420 -44.07 19.31 19.66
CA ASP A 420 -45.21 19.60 20.52
C ASP A 420 -46.32 18.55 20.28
N PRO A 421 -46.73 17.79 21.31
CA PRO A 421 -47.81 16.80 21.18
C PRO A 421 -49.14 17.42 20.74
N VAL A 422 -49.41 18.68 21.10
CA VAL A 422 -50.65 19.37 20.76
C VAL A 422 -50.68 19.74 19.28
N GLU A 423 -49.58 20.25 18.74
CA GLU A 423 -49.49 20.58 17.31
C GLU A 423 -49.54 19.33 16.44
N ALA A 424 -48.88 18.25 16.87
CA ALA A 424 -48.85 16.98 16.15
C ALA A 424 -50.19 16.22 16.13
N LEU A 425 -51.11 16.54 17.04
CA LEU A 425 -52.47 15.97 17.09
C LEU A 425 -53.56 16.88 16.50
N ARG A 426 -53.25 18.18 16.30
CA ARG A 426 -54.22 19.20 15.88
C ARG A 426 -54.32 19.40 14.37
N TYR A 427 -53.27 19.04 13.62
CA TYR A 427 -53.27 19.08 12.15
C TYR A 427 -53.67 17.72 11.56
N GLU A 428 -54.91 17.30 11.86
CA GLU A 428 -55.79 16.46 11.04
C GLU A 428 -57.23 16.56 11.56
#